data_AF-Q8Z1J3-F1
#
_entry.id   AF-Q8Z1J3-F1
#
_cell.length_a   1.000
_cell.length_b   1.000
_cell.length_c   1.000
_cell.angle_alpha   90.00
_cell.angle_beta   90.00
_cell.angle_gamma   90.00
#
_symmetry.space_group_name_H-M   'P 1'
#
loop_
_entity.id
_entity.type
_entity.pdbx_description
1 polymer ?
#
loop_
_entity_poly.entity_id
_entity_poly.type
_entity_poly.pdbx_seq_one_letter_code
_entity_poly.pdbx_strand_id
1 'polypeptide(L)'
;MMVSFSLFNKNRLKSSSPREPDELPESDFAVHGRDPLKRPGMMSHADESRLYETRPSIIDFLPWAEYLSREQCLLLDDGQSVGAVYSISPVASEGRTAARLEEIRDSVEDALQDSLEEFDSNPWVVQFFVRMKLTSVPI
;
A
#
# COMPACT_ATOMS: atom_id res chain seq x y z
N MET A 1 9.43 -34.64 4.07
CA MET A 1 7.96 -34.72 4.15
C MET A 1 7.42 -33.75 3.11
N MET A 2 6.87 -34.28 2.02
CA MET A 2 6.54 -33.57 0.79
C MET A 2 5.02 -33.31 0.79
N VAL A 3 4.59 -32.05 0.74
CA VAL A 3 3.18 -31.69 0.63
C VAL A 3 2.84 -31.38 -0.83
N SER A 4 2.01 -32.23 -1.42
CA SER A 4 1.45 -32.09 -2.76
C SER A 4 0.11 -31.36 -2.67
N PHE A 5 -0.09 -30.35 -3.52
CA PHE A 5 -1.37 -29.68 -3.67
C PHE A 5 -2.06 -30.21 -4.93
N SER A 6 -3.19 -30.89 -4.75
CA SER A 6 -4.01 -31.40 -5.84
C SER A 6 -4.98 -30.31 -6.31
N LEU A 7 -4.66 -29.68 -7.44
CA LEU A 7 -5.60 -28.89 -8.23
C LEU A 7 -6.39 -29.88 -9.11
N PHE A 8 -7.71 -29.94 -8.93
CA PHE A 8 -8.77 -30.48 -9.82
C PHE A 8 -9.80 -31.29 -9.01
N ASN A 9 -10.88 -30.63 -8.57
CA ASN A 9 -12.09 -31.32 -8.15
C ASN A 9 -12.98 -31.58 -9.37
N LYS A 10 -13.13 -32.85 -9.76
CA LYS A 10 -13.89 -33.33 -10.93
C LYS A 10 -15.40 -33.51 -10.68
N ASN A 11 -15.95 -33.04 -9.56
CA ASN A 11 -17.38 -33.23 -9.25
C ASN A 11 -18.26 -32.02 -9.61
N ARG A 12 -18.41 -31.74 -10.92
CA ARG A 12 -19.60 -31.03 -11.38
C ARG A 12 -20.06 -31.45 -12.78
N LEU A 13 -20.24 -32.74 -12.96
CA LEU A 13 -21.00 -33.31 -14.08
C LEU A 13 -22.24 -33.99 -13.51
N LYS A 14 -23.36 -33.26 -13.38
CA LYS A 14 -24.69 -33.87 -13.45
C LYS A 14 -25.80 -32.86 -13.82
N SER A 15 -26.23 -33.01 -15.08
CA SER A 15 -27.59 -32.90 -15.64
C SER A 15 -28.46 -31.66 -15.37
N SER A 16 -28.81 -30.95 -16.44
CA SER A 16 -30.23 -30.73 -16.79
C SER A 16 -30.44 -30.55 -18.31
N SER A 17 -31.46 -31.24 -18.81
CA SER A 17 -32.14 -31.33 -20.12
C SER A 17 -31.80 -30.37 -21.29
N PRO A 18 -31.93 -30.81 -22.56
CA PRO A 18 -31.89 -29.93 -23.74
C PRO A 18 -33.13 -29.01 -23.79
N ARG A 19 -32.93 -27.73 -24.11
CA ARG A 19 -33.97 -26.85 -24.65
C ARG A 19 -33.43 -26.23 -25.93
N GLU A 20 -34.17 -26.44 -27.00
CA GLU A 20 -34.03 -25.84 -28.32
C GLU A 20 -34.15 -24.30 -28.27
N PRO A 21 -33.70 -23.58 -29.32
CA PRO A 21 -33.04 -22.29 -29.18
C PRO A 21 -34.04 -21.13 -29.06
N ASP A 22 -33.91 -20.35 -27.99
CA ASP A 22 -34.49 -19.01 -27.93
C ASP A 22 -33.61 -18.08 -28.78
N GLU A 23 -34.12 -17.70 -29.95
CA GLU A 23 -33.58 -16.64 -30.80
C GLU A 23 -33.49 -15.33 -29.99
N LEU A 24 -32.26 -14.93 -29.65
CA LEU A 24 -31.98 -13.59 -29.11
C LEU A 24 -31.86 -12.62 -30.29
N PRO A 25 -32.42 -11.40 -30.18
CA PRO A 25 -32.30 -10.40 -31.24
C PRO A 25 -30.81 -10.09 -31.46
N GLU A 26 -30.39 -10.19 -32.72
CA GLU A 26 -29.06 -9.83 -33.21
C GLU A 26 -28.61 -8.51 -32.58
N SER A 27 -27.52 -8.56 -31.83
CA SER A 27 -26.94 -7.37 -31.23
C SER A 27 -26.22 -6.56 -32.31
N ASP A 28 -26.76 -5.38 -32.65
CA ASP A 28 -26.28 -4.42 -33.66
C ASP A 28 -24.85 -3.85 -33.43
N PHE A 29 -24.09 -4.39 -32.47
CA PHE A 29 -22.78 -3.88 -32.06
C PHE A 29 -21.60 -4.82 -32.40
N ALA A 30 -21.86 -5.94 -33.07
CA ALA A 30 -20.81 -6.89 -33.46
C ALA A 30 -19.98 -6.36 -34.64
N VAL A 31 -18.81 -5.79 -34.35
CA VAL A 31 -17.84 -5.37 -35.37
C VAL A 31 -16.79 -6.49 -35.54
N HIS A 32 -16.74 -7.10 -36.73
CA HIS A 32 -15.75 -8.11 -37.15
C HIS A 32 -15.71 -9.43 -36.35
N GLY A 33 -16.87 -9.98 -35.95
CA GLY A 33 -16.93 -11.30 -35.32
C GLY A 33 -16.24 -11.38 -33.96
N ARG A 34 -16.00 -10.24 -33.32
CA ARG A 34 -15.50 -10.15 -31.95
C ARG A 34 -16.67 -9.77 -31.07
N ASP A 35 -17.08 -10.70 -30.21
CA ASP A 35 -18.07 -10.40 -29.18
C ASP A 35 -17.54 -9.26 -28.28
N PRO A 36 -18.39 -8.29 -27.91
CA PRO A 36 -18.00 -7.24 -26.97
C PRO A 36 -17.48 -7.86 -25.67
N LEU A 37 -16.28 -7.45 -25.24
CA LEU A 37 -15.75 -7.84 -23.93
C LEU A 37 -16.72 -7.36 -22.84
N LYS A 38 -17.47 -8.30 -22.26
CA LYS A 38 -18.31 -8.05 -21.08
C LYS A 38 -17.39 -7.76 -19.90
N ARG A 39 -17.19 -6.48 -19.59
CA ARG A 39 -16.61 -6.08 -18.31
C ARG A 39 -17.57 -6.54 -17.21
N PRO A 40 -17.13 -7.33 -16.22
CA PRO A 40 -17.98 -7.63 -15.08
C PRO A 40 -18.31 -6.31 -14.39
N GLY A 41 -19.53 -5.82 -14.58
CA GLY A 41 -19.98 -4.51 -14.12
C GLY A 41 -20.38 -4.48 -12.64
N MET A 42 -20.18 -5.57 -11.91
CA MET A 42 -20.50 -5.67 -10.50
C MET A 42 -19.20 -5.82 -9.72
N MET A 43 -18.74 -4.69 -9.18
CA MET A 43 -17.71 -4.71 -8.15
C MET A 43 -18.28 -5.45 -6.94
N SER A 44 -17.62 -6.50 -6.49
CA SER A 44 -18.06 -7.24 -5.30
C SER A 44 -17.84 -6.36 -4.07
N HIS A 45 -18.65 -6.53 -3.01
CA HIS A 45 -18.35 -5.90 -1.71
C HIS A 45 -16.94 -6.27 -1.19
N ALA A 46 -16.40 -7.42 -1.59
CA ALA A 46 -15.01 -7.78 -1.30
C ALA A 46 -13.99 -6.89 -2.04
N ASP A 47 -14.28 -6.52 -3.29
CA ASP A 47 -13.45 -5.62 -4.09
C ASP A 47 -13.53 -4.17 -3.57
N GLU A 48 -14.73 -3.74 -3.15
CA GLU A 48 -14.93 -2.46 -2.46
C GLU A 48 -14.15 -2.39 -1.15
N SER A 49 -14.26 -3.42 -0.31
CA SER A 49 -13.56 -3.49 0.99
C SER A 49 -12.04 -3.44 0.81
N ARG A 50 -11.51 -4.11 -0.23
CA ARG A 50 -10.08 -4.10 -0.55
C ARG A 50 -9.60 -2.73 -1.04
N LEU A 51 -10.48 -1.95 -1.68
CA LEU A 51 -10.16 -0.60 -2.13
C LEU A 51 -10.04 0.38 -0.96
N TYR A 52 -10.86 0.18 0.09
CA TYR A 52 -10.81 0.94 1.34
C TYR A 52 -9.88 0.33 2.40
N GLU A 53 -9.14 -0.73 2.07
CA GLU A 53 -8.17 -1.32 2.99
C GLU A 53 -7.03 -0.32 3.22
N THR A 54 -7.14 0.44 4.30
CA THR A 54 -6.09 1.34 4.76
C THR A 54 -4.89 0.48 5.14
N ARG A 55 -3.79 0.64 4.40
CA ARG A 55 -2.53 0.00 4.80
C ARG A 55 -2.18 0.47 6.22
N PRO A 56 -1.70 -0.44 7.09
CA PRO A 56 -1.33 -0.06 8.44
C PRO A 56 -0.31 1.08 8.38
N SER A 57 -0.60 2.10 9.17
CA SER A 57 0.23 3.28 9.32
C SER A 57 1.35 3.01 10.31
N ILE A 58 2.41 3.82 10.30
CA ILE A 58 3.52 3.61 11.24
C ILE A 58 3.08 3.75 12.70
N ILE A 59 2.07 4.60 12.95
CA ILE A 59 1.55 4.84 14.30
C ILE A 59 0.86 3.59 14.87
N ASP A 60 0.35 2.69 14.03
CA ASP A 60 -0.25 1.43 14.45
C ASP A 60 0.79 0.43 15.02
N PHE A 61 2.08 0.67 14.78
CA PHE A 61 3.18 -0.18 15.25
C PHE A 61 3.97 0.43 16.41
N LEU A 62 3.66 1.67 16.80
CA LEU A 62 4.34 2.34 17.91
C LEU A 62 3.63 2.04 19.23
N PRO A 63 4.36 1.80 20.32
CA PRO A 63 3.79 1.64 21.66
C PRO A 63 3.45 3.02 22.26
N TRP A 64 2.51 3.75 21.65
CA TRP A 64 2.10 5.08 22.10
C TRP A 64 0.86 5.00 23.00
N ALA A 65 0.81 5.87 24.00
CA ALA A 65 -0.29 5.98 24.95
C ALA A 65 -1.25 7.13 24.57
N GLU A 66 -0.72 8.34 24.36
CA GLU A 66 -1.52 9.52 24.04
C GLU A 66 -0.76 10.53 23.17
N TYR A 67 -1.52 11.43 22.51
CA TYR A 67 -0.95 12.54 21.75
C TYR A 67 -1.02 13.83 22.57
N LEU A 68 0.14 14.42 22.82
CA LEU A 68 0.30 15.67 23.56
C LEU A 68 0.17 16.85 22.58
N SER A 69 -1.03 17.40 22.47
CA SER A 69 -1.35 18.40 21.44
C SER A 69 -0.59 19.72 21.58
N ARG A 70 -0.14 20.07 22.79
CA ARG A 70 0.58 21.32 23.05
C ARG A 70 2.04 21.22 22.60
N GLU A 71 2.67 20.08 22.85
CA GLU A 71 4.06 19.77 22.53
C GLU A 71 4.20 19.15 21.13
N GLN A 72 3.08 18.74 20.52
CA GLN A 72 3.00 18.07 19.22
C GLN A 72 3.78 16.75 19.14
N CYS A 73 3.82 16.01 20.25
CA CYS A 73 4.50 14.72 20.35
C CYS A 73 3.59 13.62 20.89
N LEU A 74 4.05 12.38 20.78
CA LEU A 74 3.40 11.18 21.28
C LEU A 74 4.05 10.78 22.59
N LEU A 75 3.26 10.55 23.63
CA LEU A 75 3.74 9.88 24.85
C LEU A 75 3.78 8.37 24.59
N LEU A 76 4.89 7.73 24.91
CA LEU A 76 5.01 6.27 24.83
C LEU A 76 4.39 5.59 26.05
N ASP A 77 4.15 4.29 25.94
CA ASP A 77 3.46 3.47 26.96
C ASP A 77 4.24 3.32 28.28
N ASP A 78 5.53 3.66 28.31
CA ASP A 78 6.34 3.76 29.52
C ASP A 78 6.04 5.00 30.38
N GLY A 79 5.26 5.95 29.84
CA GLY A 79 4.83 7.17 30.53
C GLY A 79 5.94 8.21 30.72
N GLN A 80 7.11 8.04 30.11
CA GLN A 80 8.22 8.99 30.19
C GLN A 80 8.82 9.31 28.83
N SER A 81 8.95 8.31 27.95
CA SER A 81 9.52 8.51 26.63
C SER A 81 8.53 9.22 25.73
N VAL A 82 9.03 10.14 24.91
CA VAL A 82 8.22 10.86 23.92
C VAL A 82 8.75 10.59 22.51
N GLY A 83 7.83 10.52 21.55
CA GLY A 83 8.14 10.31 20.14
C GLY A 83 7.60 11.43 19.27
N ALA A 84 8.33 11.77 18.22
CA ALA A 84 7.83 12.63 17.15
C ALA A 84 7.94 11.88 15.82
N VAL A 85 6.90 11.97 15.00
CA VAL A 85 6.84 11.29 13.70
C VAL A 85 6.77 12.34 12.60
N TYR A 86 7.74 12.27 11.68
CA TYR A 86 7.83 13.17 10.54
C TYR A 86 7.72 12.38 9.23
N SER A 87 7.04 12.97 8.24
CA SER A 87 6.94 12.40 6.89
C SER A 87 7.82 13.21 5.94
N ILE A 88 8.82 12.55 5.36
CA ILE A 88 9.70 13.16 4.36
C ILE A 88 9.15 12.86 2.96
N SER A 89 8.98 13.90 2.14
CA SER A 89 8.58 13.74 0.73
C SER A 89 9.80 13.42 -0.13
N PRO A 90 9.82 12.30 -0.87
CA PRO A 90 10.97 11.95 -1.70
C PRO A 90 11.09 12.90 -2.89
N VAL A 91 12.34 13.23 -3.24
CA VAL A 91 12.66 14.02 -4.42
C VAL A 91 12.99 13.09 -5.58
N ALA A 92 12.46 13.38 -6.77
CA ALA A 92 12.81 12.65 -7.99
C ALA A 92 14.30 12.83 -8.32
N SER A 93 15.05 11.73 -8.25
CA SER A 93 16.49 11.70 -8.55
C SER A 93 16.79 11.48 -10.03
N GLU A 94 15.84 10.93 -10.79
CA GLU A 94 15.98 10.68 -12.22
C GLU A 94 16.15 12.01 -12.99
N GLY A 95 17.16 12.07 -13.86
CA GLY A 95 17.43 13.25 -14.69
C GLY A 95 18.01 14.45 -13.96
N ARG A 96 18.37 14.34 -12.67
CA ARG A 96 19.07 15.39 -11.93
C ARG A 96 20.59 15.26 -12.08
N THR A 97 21.29 16.39 -12.00
CA THR A 97 22.75 16.41 -11.96
C THR A 97 23.26 15.86 -10.63
N ALA A 98 24.44 15.23 -10.62
CA ALA A 98 25.05 14.72 -9.40
C ALA A 98 25.22 15.81 -8.33
N ALA A 99 25.66 17.01 -8.73
CA ALA A 99 25.80 18.16 -7.83
C ALA A 99 24.49 18.51 -7.11
N ARG A 100 23.34 18.45 -7.80
CA ARG A 100 22.06 18.75 -7.17
C ARG A 100 21.64 17.69 -6.16
N LEU A 101 21.96 16.42 -6.42
CA LEU A 101 21.69 15.33 -5.48
C LEU A 101 22.57 15.44 -4.24
N GLU A 102 23.81 15.88 -4.42
CA GLU A 102 24.76 16.16 -3.33
C GLU A 102 24.27 17.31 -2.44
N GLU A 103 23.86 18.44 -3.02
CA GLU A 103 23.25 19.55 -2.27
C GLU A 103 22.03 19.11 -1.44
N ILE A 104 21.19 18.23 -2.01
CA ILE A 104 20.02 17.71 -1.29
C ILE A 104 20.44 16.80 -0.15
N ARG A 105 21.45 15.94 -0.36
CA ARG A 105 22.01 15.08 0.69
C ARG A 105 22.55 15.92 1.82
N ASP A 106 23.41 16.89 1.51
CA ASP A 106 24.09 17.72 2.51
C ASP A 106 23.05 18.52 3.33
N SER A 107 22.03 19.08 2.67
CA SER A 107 20.95 19.76 3.38
C SER A 107 20.16 18.86 4.34
N VAL A 108 19.99 17.57 4.02
CA VAL A 108 19.31 16.61 4.90
C VAL A 108 20.23 16.17 6.04
N GLU A 109 21.52 15.99 5.76
CA GLU A 109 22.54 15.66 6.75
C GLU A 109 22.66 16.77 7.80
N ASP A 110 22.84 18.02 7.36
CA ASP A 110 22.94 19.20 8.22
C ASP A 110 21.70 19.31 9.12
N ALA A 111 20.49 19.18 8.53
CA ALA A 111 19.25 19.26 9.28
C ALA A 111 19.13 18.17 10.36
N LEU A 112 19.63 16.96 10.10
CA LEU A 112 19.58 15.85 11.07
C LEU A 112 20.63 16.03 12.17
N GLN A 113 21.85 16.43 11.81
CA GLN A 113 22.95 16.63 12.77
C GLN A 113 22.66 17.78 13.73
N ASP A 114 22.08 18.88 13.23
CA ASP A 114 21.83 20.08 14.04
C ASP A 114 20.58 19.97 14.94
N SER A 115 19.65 19.06 14.63
CA SER A 115 18.36 18.98 15.33
C SER A 115 18.37 18.08 16.58
N LEU A 116 19.42 17.28 16.80
CA LEU A 116 19.45 16.23 17.81
C LEU A 116 20.52 16.53 18.87
N GLU A 117 20.15 17.28 19.90
CA GLU A 117 21.03 17.54 21.05
C GLU A 117 21.35 16.25 21.81
N GLU A 118 22.64 16.06 22.14
CA GLU A 118 23.10 14.92 22.92
C GLU A 118 22.83 15.13 24.41
N PHE A 119 22.02 14.26 25.00
CA PHE A 119 21.71 14.28 26.44
C PHE A 119 22.20 12.99 27.11
N ASP A 120 22.93 13.13 28.22
CA ASP A 120 23.45 11.99 29.00
C ASP A 120 22.35 11.10 29.61
N SER A 121 21.20 11.68 29.94
CA SER A 121 20.13 11.00 30.69
C SER A 121 18.97 10.54 29.81
N ASN A 122 18.75 11.17 28.65
CA ASN A 122 17.60 10.95 27.77
C ASN A 122 18.08 10.90 26.30
N PRO A 123 18.71 9.81 25.87
CA PRO A 123 19.26 9.72 24.53
C PRO A 123 18.16 9.65 23.47
N TRP A 124 18.41 10.25 22.31
CA TRP A 124 17.53 10.12 21.14
C TRP A 124 17.70 8.78 20.45
N VAL A 125 16.59 8.17 20.08
CA VAL A 125 16.56 7.02 19.16
C VAL A 125 15.90 7.46 17.86
N VAL A 126 16.66 7.42 16.77
CA VAL A 126 16.16 7.79 15.44
C VAL A 126 15.92 6.52 14.61
N GLN A 127 14.71 6.39 14.06
CA GLN A 127 14.34 5.25 13.22
C GLN A 127 13.80 5.71 11.87
N PHE A 128 14.38 5.17 10.80
CA PHE A 128 13.99 5.49 9.43
C PHE A 128 13.10 4.39 8.85
N PHE A 129 11.96 4.79 8.29
CA PHE A 129 11.06 3.90 7.57
C PHE A 129 10.97 4.35 6.10
N VAL A 130 11.44 3.49 5.20
CA VAL A 130 11.41 3.75 3.76
C VAL A 130 10.35 2.86 3.12
N ARG A 131 9.32 3.49 2.52
CA ARG A 131 8.31 2.77 1.73
C ARG A 131 8.58 2.96 0.24
N MET A 132 9.05 1.89 -0.41
CA MET A 132 9.09 1.84 -1.86
C MET A 132 7.70 1.51 -2.39
N LYS A 133 7.11 2.41 -3.18
CA LYS A 133 5.86 2.12 -3.88
C LYS A 133 6.21 1.37 -5.16
N LEU A 134 6.23 0.04 -5.11
CA LEU A 134 6.26 -0.77 -6.33
C LEU A 134 4.88 -0.64 -6.98
N THR A 135 4.75 0.21 -8.00
CA THR A 135 3.58 0.19 -8.88
C THR A 135 3.64 -1.09 -9.69
N SER A 136 3.05 -2.17 -9.17
CA SER A 136 2.71 -3.31 -10.01
C SER A 136 1.63 -2.86 -10.98
N VAL A 137 2.01 -2.56 -12.21
CA VAL A 137 1.07 -2.46 -13.32
C VAL A 137 0.53 -3.89 -13.54
N PRO A 138 -0.78 -4.14 -13.40
CA PRO A 138 -1.33 -5.43 -13.79
C PRO A 138 -1.20 -5.56 -15.32
N ILE A 139 -0.48 -6.60 -15.76
CA ILE A 139 -0.46 -7.08 -17.15
C ILE A 139 -1.63 -8.05 -17.33
#